data_AF-A0A2E0TZP5-F1
#
_entry.id   AF-A0A2E0TZP5-F1
#
_cell.length_a   1.000
_cell.length_b   1.000
_cell.length_c   1.000
_cell.angle_alpha   90.00
_cell.angle_beta   90.00
_cell.angle_gamma   90.00
#
_symmetry.space_group_name_H-M   'P 1'
#
loop_
_entity.id
_entity.type
_entity.pdbx_description
1 polymer ?
#
loop_
_entity_poly.entity_id
_entity_poly.type
_entity_poly.pdbx_seq_one_letter_code
_entity_poly.pdbx_strand_id
1 'polypeptide(L)'
;MKKKNDQLDFNFSRPIDFQRNLSLNFVDQILFVIDNEYKKNLIYSKHFKFLILELFFCWTESSNQMLTVSMSKRGYLSESRYNPNKISSYLIKIVKFLKSSGFIEFYPGFYDTVTMKSRLSRIKASAKLVDLFRKLKVSEKMKVNHPKREFVIKMDGNKKVQYSDDFETQDVKEIMFNYNEIITKTIFDVPMLEKPYITRFDNKKILISTSGSQANFIFSDDIKKNFKIDGCWWNKLDYDFLKFYAKHIIVNDKPTSFFNLNENFNYFLKKKIGIEYFFKKKRFRKF
;
A
#
# COMPACT_ATOMS: atom_id res chain seq x y z
N MET A 1 -21.27 18.16 22.20
CA MET A 1 -20.22 18.86 21.40
C MET A 1 -19.30 17.83 20.76
N LYS A 2 -19.35 17.64 19.44
CA LYS A 2 -18.31 16.84 18.74
C LYS A 2 -16.99 17.62 18.84
N LYS A 3 -15.93 17.00 19.35
CA LYS A 3 -14.62 17.65 19.47
C LYS A 3 -14.15 18.05 18.07
N LYS A 4 -13.62 19.27 17.95
CA LYS A 4 -13.11 19.89 16.71
C LYS A 4 -11.95 19.11 16.04
N ASN A 5 -11.47 18.02 16.65
CA ASN A 5 -10.36 17.18 16.21
C ASN A 5 -10.76 15.82 15.60
N ASP A 6 -12.06 15.50 15.48
CA ASP A 6 -12.53 14.21 14.93
C ASP A 6 -12.82 14.28 13.42
N GLN A 7 -12.09 15.10 12.67
CA GLN A 7 -12.21 15.07 11.21
C GLN A 7 -11.49 13.83 10.68
N LEU A 8 -12.26 12.93 10.07
CA LEU A 8 -11.74 11.70 9.45
C LEU A 8 -10.65 12.03 8.43
N ASP A 9 -9.46 11.50 8.65
CA ASP A 9 -8.32 11.72 7.78
C ASP A 9 -8.33 10.73 6.60
N PHE A 10 -9.11 11.03 5.57
CA PHE A 10 -9.16 10.26 4.32
C PHE A 10 -7.81 10.16 3.58
N ASN A 11 -6.83 10.97 3.97
CA ASN A 11 -5.47 10.92 3.42
C ASN A 11 -4.56 9.94 4.16
N PHE A 12 -4.96 9.46 5.35
CA PHE A 12 -4.27 8.36 6.04
C PHE A 12 -4.89 7.01 5.69
N SER A 13 -4.68 6.58 4.45
CA SER A 13 -5.26 5.32 3.97
C SER A 13 -4.39 4.65 2.94
N ARG A 14 -4.48 3.32 2.87
CA ARG A 14 -3.85 2.52 1.81
C ARG A 14 -4.89 1.74 0.99
N PRO A 15 -4.59 1.39 -0.28
CA PRO A 15 -5.43 0.47 -1.02
C PRO A 15 -5.36 -0.96 -0.45
N ILE A 16 -6.37 -1.75 -0.76
CA ILE A 16 -6.33 -3.22 -0.63
C ILE A 16 -5.13 -3.76 -1.40
N ASP A 17 -4.39 -4.68 -0.78
CA ASP A 17 -3.41 -5.51 -1.48
C ASP A 17 -4.03 -6.87 -1.87
N PHE A 18 -4.34 -7.03 -3.15
CA PHE A 18 -4.91 -8.27 -3.69
C PHE A 18 -3.93 -9.46 -3.68
N GLN A 19 -2.66 -9.23 -3.37
CA GLN A 19 -1.60 -10.23 -3.41
C GLN A 19 -1.16 -10.66 -1.99
N ARG A 20 -2.03 -10.51 -0.99
CA ARG A 20 -1.83 -11.03 0.37
C ARG A 20 -1.86 -12.56 0.41
N ASN A 21 -1.05 -13.18 1.25
CA ASN A 21 -1.05 -14.63 1.42
C ASN A 21 -2.28 -15.12 2.19
N LEU A 22 -3.19 -15.83 1.51
CA LEU A 22 -4.37 -16.43 2.14
C LEU A 22 -4.10 -17.76 2.87
N SER A 23 -2.90 -18.34 2.76
CA SER A 23 -2.54 -19.53 3.55
C SER A 23 -2.25 -19.22 5.03
N LEU A 24 -2.28 -17.93 5.41
CA LEU A 24 -2.12 -17.50 6.79
C LEU A 24 -3.36 -17.84 7.60
N ASN A 25 -3.26 -18.87 8.44
CA ASN A 25 -4.39 -19.41 9.21
C ASN A 25 -4.55 -18.81 10.61
N PHE A 26 -3.66 -17.88 11.01
CA PHE A 26 -3.71 -17.28 12.35
C PHE A 26 -5.01 -16.50 12.61
N VAL A 27 -5.70 -16.05 11.56
CA VAL A 27 -7.00 -15.37 11.66
C VAL A 27 -8.20 -16.33 11.75
N ASP A 28 -8.03 -17.62 11.50
CA ASP A 28 -9.16 -18.55 11.34
C ASP A 28 -10.03 -18.65 12.61
N GLN A 29 -9.42 -18.51 13.79
CA GLN A 29 -10.12 -18.44 15.07
C GLN A 29 -11.06 -17.23 15.15
N ILE A 30 -10.65 -16.08 14.60
CA ILE A 30 -11.49 -14.88 14.56
C ILE A 30 -12.60 -15.04 13.54
N LEU A 31 -12.31 -15.64 12.38
CA LEU A 31 -13.33 -15.90 11.37
C LEU A 31 -14.47 -16.73 11.97
N PHE A 32 -14.14 -17.78 12.72
CA PHE A 32 -15.13 -18.63 13.39
C PHE A 32 -15.93 -17.88 14.45
N VAL A 33 -15.30 -17.00 15.23
CA VAL A 33 -16.00 -16.17 16.23
C VAL A 33 -16.97 -15.16 15.60
N ILE A 34 -16.61 -14.60 14.45
CA ILE A 34 -17.45 -13.63 13.74
C ILE A 34 -18.63 -14.32 13.04
N ASP A 35 -18.37 -15.47 12.42
CA ASP A 35 -19.33 -16.24 11.64
C ASP A 35 -18.90 -17.71 11.63
N ASN A 36 -19.54 -18.54 12.45
CA ASN A 36 -19.19 -19.96 12.57
C ASN A 36 -19.53 -20.80 11.32
N GLU A 37 -20.37 -20.27 10.43
CA GLU A 37 -20.79 -20.95 9.21
C GLU A 37 -20.00 -20.52 7.97
N TYR A 38 -18.99 -19.66 8.13
CA TYR A 38 -18.28 -19.04 7.01
C TYR A 38 -17.71 -20.04 5.99
N LYS A 39 -17.39 -21.26 6.42
CA LYS A 39 -16.84 -22.34 5.58
C LYS A 39 -17.86 -23.00 4.67
N LYS A 40 -19.17 -22.84 4.90
CA LYS A 40 -20.23 -23.46 4.06
C LYS A 40 -20.19 -22.96 2.61
N ASN A 41 -19.69 -21.75 2.39
CA ASN A 41 -19.54 -21.17 1.05
C ASN A 41 -18.08 -20.78 0.79
N LEU A 42 -17.42 -21.47 -0.13
CA LEU A 42 -16.00 -21.26 -0.43
C LEU A 42 -15.69 -19.85 -0.95
N ILE A 43 -16.58 -19.27 -1.75
CA ILE A 43 -16.43 -17.90 -2.27
C ILE A 43 -16.51 -16.92 -1.10
N TYR A 44 -17.50 -17.06 -0.23
CA TYR A 44 -17.66 -16.25 0.97
C TYR A 44 -16.43 -16.37 1.88
N SER A 45 -16.05 -17.59 2.25
CA SER A 45 -14.89 -17.89 3.09
C SER A 45 -13.62 -17.20 2.61
N LYS A 46 -13.32 -17.32 1.30
CA LYS A 46 -12.14 -16.71 0.69
C LYS A 46 -12.13 -15.19 0.81
N HIS A 47 -13.24 -14.53 0.45
CA HIS A 47 -13.32 -13.06 0.51
C HIS A 47 -13.37 -12.55 1.95
N PHE A 48 -13.98 -13.33 2.83
CA PHE A 48 -14.08 -13.02 4.24
C PHE A 48 -12.70 -13.07 4.92
N LYS A 49 -11.98 -14.18 4.74
CA LYS A 49 -10.59 -14.33 5.20
C LYS A 49 -9.69 -13.23 4.64
N PHE A 50 -9.81 -12.95 3.34
CA PHE A 50 -9.04 -11.88 2.70
C PHE A 50 -9.27 -10.51 3.35
N LEU A 51 -10.53 -10.12 3.56
CA LEU A 51 -10.83 -8.80 4.12
C LEU A 51 -10.37 -8.68 5.58
N ILE A 52 -10.53 -9.74 6.36
CA ILE A 52 -10.08 -9.78 7.76
C ILE A 52 -8.56 -9.70 7.85
N LEU A 53 -7.83 -10.40 6.98
CA LEU A 53 -6.36 -10.27 6.88
C LEU A 53 -5.96 -8.84 6.50
N GLU A 54 -6.60 -8.24 5.49
CA GLU A 54 -6.29 -6.86 5.08
C GLU A 54 -6.53 -5.84 6.20
N LEU A 55 -7.63 -5.99 6.94
CA LEU A 55 -7.96 -5.15 8.10
C LEU A 55 -6.96 -5.35 9.24
N PHE A 56 -6.57 -6.60 9.51
CA PHE A 56 -5.54 -6.93 10.51
C PHE A 56 -4.23 -6.20 10.18
N PHE A 57 -3.71 -6.39 8.96
CA PHE A 57 -2.46 -5.75 8.55
C PHE A 57 -2.54 -4.22 8.55
N CYS A 58 -3.66 -3.65 8.11
CA CYS A 58 -3.86 -2.19 8.16
C CYS A 58 -3.86 -1.65 9.60
N TRP A 59 -4.47 -2.39 10.54
CA TRP A 59 -4.48 -2.01 11.95
C TRP A 59 -3.09 -2.16 12.61
N THR A 60 -2.37 -3.25 12.34
CA THR A 60 -1.01 -3.46 12.88
C THR A 60 -0.02 -2.44 12.36
N GLU A 61 -0.21 -1.99 11.12
CA GLU A 61 0.55 -0.90 10.50
C GLU A 61 0.32 0.43 11.21
N SER A 62 -0.94 0.78 11.46
CA SER A 62 -1.30 1.92 12.30
C SER A 62 -2.77 1.85 12.68
N SER A 63 -3.06 2.03 13.97
CA SER A 63 -4.42 2.08 14.50
C SER A 63 -5.26 3.23 13.94
N ASN A 64 -4.65 4.22 13.27
CA ASN A 64 -5.32 5.36 12.65
C ASN A 64 -5.41 5.27 11.13
N GLN A 65 -4.74 4.30 10.50
CA GLN A 65 -4.81 4.12 9.06
C GLN A 65 -6.12 3.43 8.65
N MET A 66 -6.70 3.86 7.54
CA MET A 66 -7.89 3.24 6.95
C MET A 66 -7.56 2.44 5.69
N LEU A 67 -8.37 1.43 5.41
CA LEU A 67 -8.31 0.66 4.18
C LEU A 67 -9.25 1.25 3.14
N THR A 68 -8.73 1.51 1.94
CA THR A 68 -9.51 2.02 0.81
C THR A 68 -10.14 0.88 0.04
N VAL A 69 -11.47 0.91 -0.13
CA VAL A 69 -12.23 -0.15 -0.79
C VAL A 69 -13.15 0.39 -1.88
N SER A 70 -13.23 -0.34 -3.01
CA SER A 70 -14.23 -0.06 -4.05
C SER A 70 -15.55 -0.71 -3.68
N MET A 71 -16.64 0.06 -3.70
CA MET A 71 -18.01 -0.45 -3.56
C MET A 71 -18.70 -0.63 -4.93
N SER A 72 -17.94 -0.64 -6.02
CA SER A 72 -18.42 -0.91 -7.38
C SER A 72 -17.78 -2.18 -7.93
N LYS A 73 -18.55 -2.99 -8.68
CA LYS A 73 -18.05 -4.19 -9.37
C LYS A 73 -16.87 -3.88 -10.29
N ARG A 74 -16.87 -2.70 -10.92
CA ARG A 74 -15.80 -2.22 -11.83
C ARG A 74 -14.43 -2.07 -11.15
N GLY A 75 -14.38 -1.97 -9.83
CA GLY A 75 -13.12 -1.90 -9.09
C GLY A 75 -12.42 -3.25 -8.89
N TYR A 76 -12.97 -4.34 -9.43
CA TYR A 76 -12.47 -5.69 -9.23
C TYR A 76 -12.26 -6.38 -10.57
N LEU A 77 -11.07 -6.94 -10.76
CA LEU A 77 -10.73 -7.82 -11.88
C LEU A 77 -10.15 -9.10 -11.26
N SER A 78 -10.97 -10.16 -11.19
CA SER A 78 -10.58 -11.42 -10.54
C SER A 78 -9.58 -12.22 -11.37
N GLU A 79 -9.77 -12.23 -12.70
CA GLU A 79 -8.82 -12.84 -13.63
C GLU A 79 -7.78 -11.79 -14.03
N SER A 80 -6.80 -11.60 -13.14
CA SER A 80 -5.68 -10.68 -13.33
C SER A 80 -4.44 -11.22 -12.65
N ARG A 81 -3.27 -11.08 -13.30
CA ARG A 81 -2.00 -11.43 -12.65
C ARG A 81 -1.72 -10.64 -11.37
N TYR A 82 -2.27 -9.43 -11.26
CA TYR A 82 -2.15 -8.60 -10.05
C TYR A 82 -3.14 -8.98 -8.93
N ASN A 83 -3.92 -10.06 -9.11
CA ASN A 83 -4.92 -10.57 -8.17
C ASN A 83 -4.85 -12.10 -8.09
N PRO A 84 -3.74 -12.67 -7.59
CA PRO A 84 -3.53 -14.11 -7.59
C PRO A 84 -4.55 -14.86 -6.71
N ASN A 85 -5.18 -14.17 -5.77
CA ASN A 85 -6.26 -14.70 -4.92
C ASN A 85 -7.63 -14.77 -5.61
N LYS A 86 -7.75 -14.22 -6.83
CA LYS A 86 -9.02 -14.11 -7.57
C LYS A 86 -10.14 -13.47 -6.72
N ILE A 87 -9.82 -12.39 -6.01
CA ILE A 87 -10.80 -11.62 -5.23
C ILE A 87 -11.67 -10.84 -6.21
N SER A 88 -12.95 -11.14 -6.22
CA SER A 88 -13.94 -10.52 -7.07
C SER A 88 -14.73 -9.45 -6.30
N SER A 89 -15.69 -8.84 -7.00
CA SER A 89 -16.64 -7.90 -6.39
C SER A 89 -17.52 -8.51 -5.29
N TYR A 90 -17.47 -9.83 -5.05
CA TYR A 90 -18.08 -10.47 -3.89
C TYR A 90 -17.57 -9.87 -2.57
N LEU A 91 -16.36 -9.29 -2.57
CA LEU A 91 -15.81 -8.55 -1.42
C LEU A 91 -16.78 -7.47 -0.89
N ILE A 92 -17.58 -6.86 -1.77
CA ILE A 92 -18.59 -5.85 -1.40
C ILE A 92 -19.63 -6.47 -0.45
N LYS A 93 -20.02 -7.73 -0.66
CA LYS A 93 -20.95 -8.43 0.23
C LYS A 93 -20.33 -8.63 1.61
N ILE A 94 -19.05 -8.98 1.68
CA ILE A 94 -18.32 -9.11 2.95
C ILE A 94 -18.23 -7.77 3.67
N VAL A 95 -17.90 -6.67 2.97
CA VAL A 95 -17.87 -5.33 3.56
C VAL A 95 -19.24 -4.97 4.16
N LYS A 96 -20.33 -5.22 3.43
CA LYS A 96 -21.69 -4.96 3.93
C LYS A 96 -22.02 -5.79 5.18
N PHE A 97 -21.70 -7.08 5.16
CA PHE A 97 -21.88 -7.98 6.30
C PHE A 97 -21.10 -7.51 7.54
N LEU A 98 -19.81 -7.24 7.40
CA LEU A 98 -18.98 -6.77 8.52
C LEU A 98 -19.47 -5.44 9.09
N LYS A 99 -19.98 -4.55 8.22
CA LYS A 99 -20.59 -3.28 8.63
C LYS A 99 -21.86 -3.53 9.45
N SER A 100 -22.80 -4.34 8.94
CA SER A 100 -24.06 -4.64 9.64
C SER A 100 -23.83 -5.36 10.97
N SER A 101 -22.78 -6.17 11.05
CA SER A 101 -22.41 -6.93 12.26
C SER A 101 -21.51 -6.13 13.24
N GLY A 102 -21.23 -4.85 12.94
CA GLY A 102 -20.48 -3.94 13.82
C GLY A 102 -18.98 -4.20 13.94
N PHE A 103 -18.39 -4.97 13.03
CA PHE A 103 -16.96 -5.31 13.05
C PHE A 103 -16.08 -4.32 12.28
N ILE A 104 -16.68 -3.46 11.46
CA ILE A 104 -15.96 -2.37 10.79
C ILE A 104 -16.68 -1.05 10.94
N GLU A 105 -15.90 0.01 11.03
CA GLU A 105 -16.35 1.36 10.72
C GLU A 105 -16.31 1.55 9.20
N PHE A 106 -17.37 2.11 8.63
CA PHE A 106 -17.50 2.30 7.19
C PHE A 106 -17.79 3.77 6.88
N TYR A 107 -16.93 4.37 6.06
CA TYR A 107 -17.08 5.74 5.59
C TYR A 107 -17.29 5.73 4.08
N PRO A 108 -18.46 6.21 3.59
CA PRO A 108 -18.78 6.17 2.17
C PRO A 108 -17.79 7.00 1.35
N GLY A 109 -17.54 6.54 0.12
CA GLY A 109 -16.82 7.33 -0.87
C GLY A 109 -17.67 8.53 -1.32
N PHE A 110 -17.02 9.60 -1.72
CA PHE A 110 -17.67 10.84 -2.15
C PHE A 110 -16.81 11.56 -3.19
N TYR A 111 -17.43 12.48 -3.92
CA TYR A 111 -16.71 13.45 -4.73
C TYR A 111 -16.49 14.71 -3.92
N ASP A 112 -15.23 15.06 -3.68
CA ASP A 112 -14.87 16.32 -3.04
C ASP A 112 -14.90 17.43 -4.08
N THR A 113 -15.92 18.31 -3.99
CA THR A 113 -16.12 19.42 -4.92
C THR A 113 -15.11 20.55 -4.73
N VAL A 114 -14.48 20.67 -3.55
CA VAL A 114 -13.47 21.70 -3.28
C VAL A 114 -12.14 21.28 -3.88
N THR A 115 -11.73 20.02 -3.68
CA THR A 115 -10.47 19.52 -4.24
C THR A 115 -10.60 18.89 -5.62
N MET A 116 -11.83 18.79 -6.15
CA MET A 116 -12.20 18.11 -7.40
C MET A 116 -11.71 16.65 -7.46
N LYS A 117 -11.72 15.95 -6.32
CA LYS A 117 -11.18 14.59 -6.17
C LYS A 117 -12.27 13.59 -5.79
N SER A 118 -12.39 12.54 -6.60
CA SER A 118 -13.17 11.35 -6.22
C SER A 118 -12.46 10.54 -5.16
N ARG A 119 -13.15 10.24 -4.06
CA ARG A 119 -12.68 9.39 -2.96
C ARG A 119 -13.46 8.08 -2.97
N LEU A 120 -12.74 6.97 -2.99
CA LEU A 120 -13.32 5.66 -2.69
C LEU A 120 -13.75 5.56 -1.23
N SER A 121 -14.52 4.52 -0.88
CA SER A 121 -14.91 4.28 0.51
C SER A 121 -13.69 3.95 1.37
N ARG A 122 -13.80 4.23 2.66
CA ARG A 122 -12.81 3.86 3.67
C ARG A 122 -13.44 2.93 4.69
N ILE A 123 -12.70 1.92 5.10
CA ILE A 123 -13.10 1.05 6.20
C ILE A 123 -11.97 0.94 7.22
N LYS A 124 -12.35 0.68 8.46
CA LYS A 124 -11.44 0.49 9.58
C LYS A 124 -11.99 -0.61 10.48
N ALA A 125 -11.12 -1.40 11.10
CA ALA A 125 -11.54 -2.35 12.11
C ALA A 125 -12.20 -1.59 13.28
N SER A 126 -13.40 -2.00 13.71
CA SER A 126 -14.03 -1.42 14.89
C SER A 126 -13.31 -1.88 16.16
N ALA A 127 -13.58 -1.24 17.30
CA ALA A 127 -13.05 -1.68 18.59
C ALA A 127 -13.29 -3.18 18.84
N LYS A 128 -14.50 -3.67 18.51
CA LYS A 128 -14.89 -5.09 18.61
C LYS A 128 -13.97 -6.00 17.80
N LEU A 129 -13.61 -5.63 16.57
CA LEU A 129 -12.71 -6.44 15.74
C LEU A 129 -11.26 -6.33 16.22
N VAL A 130 -10.84 -5.14 16.65
CA VAL A 130 -9.50 -4.92 17.23
C VAL A 130 -9.29 -5.76 18.49
N ASP A 131 -10.30 -5.91 19.35
CA ASP A 131 -10.21 -6.75 20.55
C ASP A 131 -10.03 -8.24 20.21
N LEU A 132 -10.56 -8.68 19.07
CA LEU A 132 -10.28 -10.01 18.55
C LEU A 132 -8.84 -10.08 18.01
N PHE A 133 -8.39 -9.08 17.26
CA PHE A 133 -7.02 -9.01 16.73
C PHE A 133 -5.94 -9.05 17.80
N ARG A 134 -6.16 -8.38 18.94
CA ARG A 134 -5.22 -8.39 20.08
C ARG A 134 -4.97 -9.78 20.67
N LYS A 135 -5.89 -10.73 20.46
CA LYS A 135 -5.78 -12.11 20.94
C LYS A 135 -5.00 -13.02 19.98
N LEU A 136 -4.66 -12.54 18.78
CA LEU A 136 -3.92 -13.33 17.80
C LEU A 136 -2.45 -13.44 18.19
N LYS A 137 -1.91 -14.66 18.05
CA LYS A 137 -0.46 -14.89 18.06
C LYS A 137 0.01 -14.95 16.62
N VAL A 138 0.91 -14.06 16.25
CA VAL A 138 1.44 -13.95 14.89
C VAL A 138 2.90 -14.36 14.89
N SER A 139 3.28 -15.23 13.97
CA SER A 139 4.68 -15.63 13.80
C SER A 139 5.45 -14.53 13.07
N GLU A 140 6.62 -14.18 13.60
CA GLU A 140 7.56 -13.24 12.96
C GLU A 140 8.03 -13.74 11.57
N LYS A 141 8.01 -15.06 11.34
CA LYS A 141 8.49 -15.69 10.09
C LYS A 141 7.40 -15.87 9.04
N MET A 142 6.21 -15.27 9.20
CA MET A 142 5.13 -15.45 8.24
C MET A 142 5.42 -14.77 6.89
N LYS A 143 5.16 -15.47 5.79
CA LYS A 143 5.21 -14.88 4.45
C LYS A 143 3.91 -14.14 4.18
N VAL A 144 3.94 -12.82 4.32
CA VAL A 144 2.79 -11.92 4.15
C VAL A 144 2.28 -11.89 2.70
N ASN A 145 3.18 -12.04 1.74
CA ASN A 145 2.88 -12.01 0.31
C ASN A 145 2.46 -13.37 -0.22
N HIS A 146 1.50 -13.37 -1.14
CA HIS A 146 1.11 -14.55 -1.89
C HIS A 146 2.32 -15.13 -2.64
N PRO A 147 2.51 -16.47 -2.69
CA PRO A 147 3.67 -17.07 -3.38
C PRO A 147 3.79 -16.67 -4.85
N LYS A 148 2.66 -16.46 -5.53
CA LYS A 148 2.55 -15.96 -6.91
C LYS A 148 2.37 -14.44 -7.01
N ARG A 149 2.95 -13.67 -6.09
CA ARG A 149 2.87 -12.20 -6.15
C ARG A 149 3.60 -11.71 -7.39
N GLU A 150 2.91 -10.89 -8.17
CA GLU A 150 3.46 -10.18 -9.32
C GLU A 150 4.09 -8.86 -8.86
N PHE A 151 5.40 -8.73 -9.09
CA PHE A 151 6.18 -7.52 -8.79
C PHE A 151 6.43 -6.66 -10.03
N VAL A 152 6.14 -7.18 -11.21
CA VAL A 152 6.31 -6.47 -12.48
C VAL A 152 4.93 -6.01 -12.97
N ILE A 153 4.75 -4.70 -13.07
CA ILE A 153 3.48 -4.04 -13.37
C ILE A 153 3.57 -3.28 -14.69
N LYS A 154 2.80 -3.72 -15.68
CA LYS A 154 2.58 -2.95 -16.91
C LYS A 154 1.48 -1.91 -16.70
N MET A 155 1.77 -0.68 -17.09
CA MET A 155 0.86 0.46 -17.01
C MET A 155 0.57 1.03 -18.40
N ASP A 156 -0.71 1.16 -18.72
CA ASP A 156 -1.19 1.97 -19.84
C ASP A 156 -1.78 3.27 -19.26
N GLY A 157 -1.00 4.35 -19.34
CA GLY A 157 -1.24 5.58 -18.60
C GLY A 157 -1.36 5.34 -17.09
N ASN A 158 -2.57 5.53 -16.55
CA ASN A 158 -2.87 5.33 -15.12
C ASN A 158 -3.52 3.96 -14.81
N LYS A 159 -3.64 3.07 -15.80
CA LYS A 159 -4.31 1.77 -15.64
C LYS A 159 -3.30 0.63 -15.67
N LYS A 160 -3.46 -0.32 -14.74
CA LYS A 160 -2.72 -1.59 -14.79
C LYS A 160 -3.29 -2.46 -15.91
N VAL A 161 -2.42 -2.98 -16.78
CA VAL A 161 -2.80 -3.85 -17.89
C VAL A 161 -2.05 -5.18 -17.84
N GLN A 162 -2.59 -6.22 -18.47
CA GLN A 162 -1.91 -7.51 -18.59
C GLN A 162 -0.74 -7.41 -19.58
N TYR A 163 0.20 -8.32 -19.48
CA TYR A 163 1.28 -8.51 -20.44
C TYR A 163 1.61 -10.00 -20.56
N SER A 164 2.14 -10.39 -21.72
CA SER A 164 2.61 -11.75 -21.96
C SER A 164 4.00 -11.93 -21.37
N ASP A 165 4.26 -13.11 -20.83
CA ASP A 165 5.58 -13.44 -20.33
C ASP A 165 6.51 -13.81 -21.49
N ASP A 166 7.74 -13.33 -21.41
CA ASP A 166 8.88 -13.56 -22.31
C ASP A 166 10.17 -13.65 -21.47
N PHE A 167 11.32 -13.81 -22.12
CA PHE A 167 12.60 -13.93 -21.42
C PHE A 167 12.90 -12.70 -20.54
N GLU A 168 12.70 -11.49 -21.07
CA GLU A 168 13.03 -10.25 -20.38
C GLU A 168 12.15 -10.01 -19.14
N THR A 169 10.85 -10.29 -19.25
CA THR A 169 9.92 -10.17 -18.14
C THR A 169 10.20 -11.22 -17.05
N GLN A 170 10.66 -12.42 -17.39
CA GLN A 170 11.05 -13.43 -16.39
C GLN A 170 12.33 -13.02 -15.64
N ASP A 171 13.35 -12.53 -16.34
CA ASP A 171 14.58 -12.02 -15.70
C ASP A 171 14.26 -10.91 -14.68
N VAL A 172 13.44 -9.93 -15.09
CA VAL A 172 13.04 -8.83 -14.21
C VAL A 172 12.21 -9.34 -13.03
N LYS A 173 11.34 -10.35 -13.23
CA LYS A 173 10.58 -10.96 -12.12
C LYS A 173 11.50 -11.60 -11.09
N GLU A 174 12.51 -12.35 -11.53
CA GLU A 174 13.47 -12.99 -10.62
C GLU A 174 14.30 -11.93 -9.86
N ILE A 175 14.80 -10.90 -10.56
CA ILE A 175 15.52 -9.79 -9.94
C ILE A 175 14.64 -9.11 -8.87
N MET A 176 13.39 -8.80 -9.19
CA MET A 176 12.47 -8.14 -8.26
C MET A 176 12.08 -9.02 -7.09
N PHE A 177 11.97 -10.34 -7.30
CA PHE A 177 11.75 -11.29 -6.21
C PHE A 177 12.94 -11.28 -5.24
N ASN A 178 14.16 -11.47 -5.75
CA ASN A 178 15.39 -11.51 -4.95
C ASN A 178 15.63 -10.17 -4.23
N TYR A 179 15.40 -9.05 -4.92
CA TYR A 179 15.46 -7.72 -4.32
C TYR A 179 14.51 -7.58 -3.13
N ASN A 180 13.24 -7.95 -3.29
CA ASN A 180 12.26 -7.86 -2.21
C ASN A 180 12.55 -8.83 -1.06
N GLU A 181 13.11 -10.01 -1.32
CA GLU A 181 13.57 -10.94 -0.26
C GLU A 181 14.70 -10.33 0.59
N ILE A 182 15.57 -9.50 0.01
CA ILE A 182 16.58 -8.74 0.77
C ILE A 182 15.92 -7.60 1.56
N ILE A 183 15.04 -6.83 0.91
CA ILE A 183 14.39 -5.67 1.52
C ILE A 183 13.51 -6.08 2.71
N THR A 184 12.82 -7.22 2.64
CA THR A 184 12.01 -7.73 3.77
C THR A 184 12.83 -8.07 5.02
N LYS A 185 14.15 -8.27 4.86
CA LYS A 185 15.10 -8.51 5.97
C LYS A 185 15.83 -7.23 6.38
N THR A 186 15.52 -6.10 5.73
CA THR A 186 16.17 -4.82 5.94
C THR A 186 15.21 -3.85 6.61
N ILE A 187 15.63 -3.26 7.72
CA ILE A 187 14.87 -2.24 8.43
C ILE A 187 15.30 -0.87 7.90
N PHE A 188 14.33 -0.12 7.36
CA PHE A 188 14.50 1.29 7.00
C PHE A 188 13.66 2.11 7.97
N ASP A 189 14.29 3.05 8.67
CA ASP A 189 13.62 3.86 9.67
C ASP A 189 14.16 5.30 9.74
N VAL A 190 13.45 6.16 10.45
CA VAL A 190 13.79 7.58 10.68
C VAL A 190 13.54 7.90 12.17
N PRO A 191 14.51 7.62 13.06
CA PRO A 191 14.31 7.62 14.53
C PRO A 191 13.88 8.96 15.12
N MET A 192 14.12 10.07 14.42
CA MET A 192 13.73 11.41 14.87
C MET A 192 12.24 11.70 14.74
N LEU A 193 11.46 10.83 14.10
CA LEU A 193 10.03 11.04 13.93
C LEU A 193 9.25 10.55 15.15
N GLU A 194 8.54 11.46 15.81
CA GLU A 194 7.63 11.12 16.91
C GLU A 194 6.46 10.22 16.47
N LYS A 195 6.07 10.33 15.20
CA LYS A 195 4.95 9.59 14.63
C LYS A 195 5.48 8.60 13.60
N PRO A 196 4.91 7.37 13.50
CA PRO A 196 5.35 6.35 12.55
C PRO A 196 4.91 6.66 11.10
N TYR A 197 4.63 7.92 10.77
CA TYR A 197 4.21 8.35 9.46
C TYR A 197 4.72 9.74 9.13
N ILE A 198 4.83 10.00 7.83
CA ILE A 198 5.26 11.26 7.24
C ILE A 198 4.05 11.92 6.60
N THR A 199 3.81 13.19 6.92
CA THR A 199 2.82 14.00 6.22
C THR A 199 3.50 14.69 5.05
N ARG A 200 3.10 14.35 3.83
CA ARG A 200 3.55 15.00 2.60
C ARG A 200 2.93 16.39 2.43
N PHE A 201 3.49 17.17 1.52
CA PHE A 201 2.96 18.46 1.11
C PHE A 201 1.50 18.42 0.61
N ASP A 202 1.04 17.28 0.05
CA ASP A 202 -0.34 17.09 -0.44
C ASP A 202 -1.29 16.56 0.65
N ASN A 203 -0.87 16.63 1.91
CA ASN A 203 -1.53 16.12 3.11
C ASN A 203 -1.72 14.59 3.13
N LYS A 204 -1.08 13.84 2.22
CA LYS A 204 -1.04 12.38 2.31
C LYS A 204 -0.09 11.94 3.41
N LYS A 205 -0.55 10.99 4.21
CA LYS A 205 0.27 10.36 5.23
C LYS A 205 0.85 9.05 4.71
N ILE A 206 2.17 8.95 4.72
CA ILE A 206 2.91 7.74 4.38
C ILE A 206 3.35 7.10 5.67
N LEU A 207 2.98 5.85 5.88
CA LEU A 207 3.49 5.08 6.99
C LEU A 207 4.94 4.68 6.74
N ILE A 208 5.79 4.80 7.75
CA ILE A 208 7.11 4.17 7.79
C ILE A 208 6.91 2.77 8.36
N SER A 209 7.06 1.76 7.52
CA SER A 209 6.91 0.38 7.94
C SER A 209 7.64 -0.59 7.02
N THR A 210 8.03 -1.73 7.58
CA THR A 210 8.56 -2.87 6.81
C THR A 210 7.51 -3.41 5.82
N SER A 211 6.23 -3.41 6.19
CA SER A 211 5.14 -3.82 5.29
C SER A 211 4.97 -2.90 4.08
N GLY A 212 5.35 -1.62 4.21
CA GLY A 212 5.35 -0.63 3.15
C GLY A 212 6.62 -0.61 2.30
N SER A 213 7.55 -1.54 2.50
CA SER A 213 8.88 -1.55 1.87
C SER A 213 8.94 -2.37 0.58
N GLN A 214 7.81 -2.73 -0.01
CA GLN A 214 7.75 -3.59 -1.19
C GLN A 214 7.93 -2.81 -2.50
N ALA A 215 8.93 -3.20 -3.26
CA ALA A 215 9.24 -2.62 -4.56
C ALA A 215 8.54 -3.38 -5.70
N ASN A 216 8.12 -2.63 -6.71
CA ASN A 216 7.57 -3.12 -7.95
C ASN A 216 8.35 -2.49 -9.10
N PHE A 217 8.60 -3.28 -10.13
CA PHE A 217 9.08 -2.79 -11.41
C PHE A 217 7.87 -2.36 -12.25
N ILE A 218 7.79 -1.09 -12.62
CA ILE A 218 6.66 -0.53 -13.34
C ILE A 218 7.12 -0.05 -14.70
N PHE A 219 6.53 -0.56 -15.78
CA PHE A 219 6.85 -0.18 -17.16
C PHE A 219 5.60 0.13 -17.97
N SER A 220 5.74 0.87 -19.06
CA SER A 220 4.63 1.15 -19.99
C SER A 220 4.63 0.23 -21.20
N ASP A 221 5.45 0.53 -22.20
CA ASP A 221 5.46 -0.17 -23.49
C ASP A 221 6.64 -1.14 -23.57
N ASP A 222 7.84 -0.59 -23.41
CA ASP A 222 9.11 -1.31 -23.51
C ASP A 222 9.75 -1.42 -22.12
N ILE A 223 9.93 -2.67 -21.67
CA ILE A 223 10.48 -3.01 -20.36
C ILE A 223 11.91 -2.50 -20.17
N LYS A 224 12.66 -2.28 -21.26
CA LYS A 224 14.06 -1.82 -21.24
C LYS A 224 14.20 -0.30 -21.24
N LYS A 225 13.23 0.42 -21.79
CA LYS A 225 13.35 1.88 -22.01
C LYS A 225 12.64 2.71 -20.96
N ASN A 226 11.40 2.35 -20.65
CA ASN A 226 10.49 3.20 -19.89
C ASN A 226 9.98 2.45 -18.66
N PHE A 227 10.88 2.27 -17.68
CA PHE A 227 10.55 1.64 -16.41
C PHE A 227 10.95 2.49 -15.20
N LYS A 228 10.37 2.18 -14.06
CA LYS A 228 10.78 2.67 -12.74
C LYS A 228 10.60 1.59 -11.68
N ILE A 229 11.41 1.64 -10.63
CA ILE A 229 11.20 0.85 -9.43
C ILE A 229 10.47 1.75 -8.40
N ASP A 230 9.30 1.33 -7.96
CA ASP A 230 8.40 2.12 -7.11
C ASP A 230 7.55 1.19 -6.21
N GLY A 231 6.87 1.76 -5.22
CA GLY A 231 5.98 1.03 -4.31
C GLY A 231 6.37 1.17 -2.84
N CYS A 232 7.67 1.24 -2.57
CA CYS A 232 8.18 1.42 -1.22
C CYS A 232 7.74 2.77 -0.64
N TRP A 233 7.62 2.86 0.67
CA TRP A 233 7.24 4.10 1.34
C TRP A 233 8.27 5.21 1.09
N TRP A 234 9.56 4.88 0.96
CA TRP A 234 10.61 5.85 0.65
C TRP A 234 10.53 6.41 -0.79
N ASN A 235 9.92 5.69 -1.74
CA ASN A 235 9.68 6.22 -3.09
C ASN A 235 8.63 7.34 -3.08
N LYS A 236 7.87 7.48 -1.98
CA LYS A 236 6.78 8.44 -1.86
C LYS A 236 7.18 9.71 -1.11
N LEU A 237 8.41 9.78 -0.61
CA LEU A 237 8.94 10.94 0.12
C LEU A 237 8.98 12.16 -0.77
N ASP A 238 8.64 13.31 -0.20
CA ASP A 238 8.76 14.58 -0.90
C ASP A 238 10.06 15.31 -0.52
N TYR A 239 10.36 16.36 -1.27
CA TYR A 239 11.57 17.15 -1.08
C TYR A 239 11.60 17.84 0.28
N ASP A 240 10.45 18.29 0.79
CA ASP A 240 10.37 18.96 2.09
C ASP A 240 10.76 17.98 3.20
N PHE A 241 10.27 16.73 3.18
CA PHE A 241 10.72 15.69 4.10
C PHE A 241 12.22 15.41 3.96
N LEU A 242 12.70 15.15 2.74
CA LEU A 242 14.11 14.80 2.51
C LEU A 242 15.05 15.90 2.99
N LYS A 243 14.70 17.18 2.79
CA LYS A 243 15.53 18.31 3.22
C LYS A 243 15.84 18.29 4.72
N PHE A 244 14.88 17.89 5.57
CA PHE A 244 15.05 17.88 7.02
C PHE A 244 15.51 16.53 7.56
N TYR A 245 15.00 15.43 6.99
CA TYR A 245 15.12 14.10 7.58
C TYR A 245 16.07 13.14 6.85
N ALA A 246 16.57 13.48 5.65
CA ALA A 246 17.43 12.56 4.89
C ALA A 246 18.67 12.10 5.68
N LYS A 247 19.29 13.01 6.45
CA LYS A 247 20.44 12.70 7.32
C LYS A 247 20.12 11.82 8.53
N HIS A 248 18.83 11.63 8.82
CA HIS A 248 18.33 10.84 9.93
C HIS A 248 17.75 9.50 9.50
N ILE A 249 17.77 9.19 8.20
CA ILE A 249 17.39 7.88 7.69
C ILE A 249 18.48 6.89 8.12
N ILE A 250 18.07 5.75 8.66
CA ILE A 250 18.94 4.64 9.03
C ILE A 250 18.55 3.37 8.27
N VAL A 251 19.52 2.47 8.14
CA VAL A 251 19.31 1.12 7.59
C VAL A 251 19.89 0.12 8.56
N ASN A 252 19.08 -0.82 9.05
CA ASN A 252 19.46 -1.82 10.04
C ASN A 252 20.15 -1.20 11.27
N ASP A 253 19.53 -0.17 11.84
CA ASP A 253 20.03 0.57 13.01
C ASP A 253 21.40 1.25 12.82
N LYS A 254 21.83 1.40 11.57
CA LYS A 254 23.09 2.09 11.22
C LYS A 254 22.81 3.41 10.49
N PRO A 255 23.52 4.49 10.84
CA PRO A 255 23.52 5.72 10.07
C PRO A 255 23.86 5.44 8.61
N THR A 256 23.13 6.05 7.68
CA THR A 256 23.41 5.95 6.26
C THR A 256 23.54 7.33 5.62
N SER A 257 24.26 7.41 4.52
CA SER A 257 24.35 8.61 3.71
C SER A 257 23.24 8.58 2.66
N PHE A 258 22.31 9.51 2.75
CA PHE A 258 21.34 9.72 1.67
C PHE A 258 22.02 10.41 0.49
N PHE A 259 22.04 9.75 -0.66
CA PHE A 259 22.51 10.34 -1.91
C PHE A 259 21.35 10.60 -2.85
N ASN A 260 20.97 11.88 -2.98
CA ASN A 260 19.95 12.28 -3.93
C ASN A 260 20.54 12.36 -5.33
N LEU A 261 20.36 11.30 -6.13
CA LEU A 261 20.82 11.32 -7.52
C LEU A 261 20.23 12.50 -8.29
N ASN A 262 19.01 12.95 -7.99
CA ASN A 262 18.35 14.06 -8.71
C ASN A 262 19.14 15.38 -8.67
N GLU A 263 19.94 15.63 -7.63
CA GLU A 263 20.73 16.87 -7.50
C GLU A 263 21.91 16.88 -8.48
N ASN A 264 22.64 15.78 -8.57
CA ASN A 264 23.72 15.61 -9.55
C ASN A 264 23.19 15.34 -10.97
N PHE A 265 22.02 14.69 -11.07
CA PHE A 265 21.42 14.32 -12.34
C PHE A 265 20.84 15.52 -13.08
N ASN A 266 20.20 16.48 -12.40
CA ASN A 266 19.77 17.73 -13.06
C ASN A 266 20.97 18.51 -13.61
N TYR A 267 22.09 18.56 -12.88
CA TYR A 267 23.32 19.20 -13.37
C TYR A 267 23.90 18.45 -14.57
N PHE A 268 23.96 17.12 -14.50
CA PHE A 268 24.38 16.27 -15.62
C PHE A 268 23.48 16.45 -16.84
N LEU A 269 22.15 16.44 -16.68
CA LEU A 269 21.17 16.63 -17.76
C LEU A 269 21.25 18.03 -18.36
N LYS A 270 21.41 19.08 -17.54
CA LYS A 270 21.68 20.44 -18.01
C LYS A 270 22.94 20.47 -18.88
N LYS A 271 24.01 19.84 -18.42
CA LYS A 271 25.31 19.84 -19.12
C LYS A 271 25.32 18.99 -20.40
N LYS A 272 24.60 17.87 -20.43
CA LYS A 272 24.64 16.91 -21.54
C LYS A 272 23.55 17.11 -22.59
N ILE A 273 22.36 17.57 -22.19
CA ILE A 273 21.20 17.67 -23.08
C ILE A 273 20.42 18.99 -22.92
N GLY A 274 20.94 19.97 -22.16
CA GLY A 274 20.36 21.31 -22.05
C GLY A 274 19.07 21.41 -21.23
N ILE A 275 18.67 20.36 -20.52
CA ILE A 275 17.43 20.35 -19.72
C ILE A 275 17.72 20.84 -18.30
N GLU A 276 17.20 22.01 -17.93
CA GLU A 276 17.53 22.63 -16.64
C GLU A 276 16.76 22.08 -15.42
N TYR A 277 15.55 21.51 -15.59
CA TYR A 277 14.65 21.22 -14.46
C TYR A 277 13.79 19.97 -14.66
N PHE A 278 14.41 18.80 -14.69
CA PHE A 278 13.67 17.53 -14.80
C PHE A 278 12.91 17.19 -13.51
N PHE A 279 13.54 17.39 -12.34
CA PHE A 279 12.89 17.23 -11.04
C PHE A 279 12.44 18.60 -10.50
N LYS A 280 11.13 18.88 -10.54
CA LYS A 280 10.56 20.17 -10.13
C LYS A 280 10.82 20.47 -8.65
N LYS A 281 11.65 21.48 -8.36
CA LYS A 281 11.71 22.14 -7.05
C LYS A 281 10.43 22.97 -6.85
N LYS A 282 10.02 23.15 -5.59
CA LYS A 282 8.89 23.97 -5.10
C LYS A 282 8.72 25.24 -5.94
N ARG A 283 7.71 25.31 -6.82
CA ARG A 283 7.25 26.61 -7.31
C ARG A 283 6.53 27.26 -6.12
N PHE A 284 7.23 28.11 -5.39
CA PHE A 284 6.59 29.15 -4.60
C PHE A 284 5.77 29.98 -5.60
N ARG A 285 4.49 29.70 -5.74
CA ARG A 285 3.57 30.73 -6.21
C ARG A 285 3.54 31.75 -5.07
N LYS A 286 4.14 32.91 -5.31
CA LYS A 286 3.80 34.12 -4.56
C LYS A 286 2.28 34.26 -4.58
N PHE A 287 1.76 34.63 -3.42
CA PHE A 287 0.38 34.98 -3.06
C PHE A 287 -0.58 35.21 -4.22
#